data_AF-A0A3M1B171-F1
#
_entry.id   AF-A0A3M1B171-F1
#
_cell.length_a   1.000
_cell.length_b   1.000
_cell.length_c   1.000
_cell.angle_alpha   90.00
_cell.angle_beta   90.00
_cell.angle_gamma   90.00
#
_symmetry.space_group_name_H-M   'P 1'
#
loop_
_entity.id
_entity.type
_entity.pdbx_description
1 polymer ?
#
loop_
_entity_poly.entity_id
_entity_poly.type
_entity_poly.pdbx_seq_one_letter_code
_entity_poly.pdbx_strand_id
1 'polypeptide(L)'
;MRRFPFLLFLLLLEVFPAAAWGEGWYLFANHIHSSYSEDNEEFTRWKRTPGELIEMADERFRALGMSGGIAITDHRTLAQTRDPGFVPVGVAQPIVGVEWGVSGEFSGHAGLLGLSGEDPPSSDGGPEKF
;
A
#
# COMPACT_ATOMS: atom_id res chain seq x y z
N MET A 1 -25.90 -61.14 -12.05
CA MET A 1 -25.32 -60.01 -12.83
C MET A 1 -26.18 -58.78 -12.65
N ARG A 2 -25.69 -57.76 -11.93
CA ARG A 2 -25.95 -56.33 -12.17
C ARG A 2 -25.15 -55.56 -11.11
N ARG A 3 -24.01 -55.01 -11.55
CA ARG A 3 -23.11 -54.15 -10.79
C ARG A 3 -23.64 -52.72 -10.92
N PHE A 4 -23.79 -52.00 -9.82
CA PHE A 4 -23.48 -50.58 -9.68
C PHE A 4 -23.27 -50.32 -8.19
N PRO A 5 -22.17 -49.66 -7.81
CA PRO A 5 -22.26 -48.21 -7.70
C PRO A 5 -21.06 -47.50 -8.35
N PHE A 6 -21.35 -46.71 -9.38
CA PHE A 6 -20.55 -45.56 -9.78
C PHE A 6 -21.04 -44.39 -8.92
N LEU A 7 -20.53 -44.26 -7.70
CA LEU A 7 -20.76 -43.08 -6.85
C LEU A 7 -19.69 -43.03 -5.77
N LEU A 8 -18.44 -42.95 -6.20
CA LEU A 8 -17.31 -42.65 -5.34
C LEU A 8 -16.29 -41.79 -6.09
N PHE A 9 -16.75 -40.70 -6.71
CA PHE A 9 -15.87 -39.77 -7.41
C PHE A 9 -16.22 -38.29 -7.20
N LEU A 10 -16.86 -37.95 -6.08
CA LEU A 10 -17.21 -36.56 -5.74
C LEU A 10 -16.94 -36.22 -4.26
N LEU A 11 -15.84 -36.73 -3.69
CA LEU A 11 -15.46 -36.36 -2.32
C LEU A 11 -13.95 -36.39 -2.07
N LEU A 12 -13.18 -35.84 -3.01
CA LEU A 12 -11.74 -35.56 -2.86
C LEU A 12 -11.38 -34.18 -3.44
N LEU A 13 -12.31 -33.23 -3.33
CA LEU A 13 -12.08 -31.81 -3.63
C LEU A 13 -12.48 -30.89 -2.48
N GLU A 14 -12.74 -31.48 -1.32
CA GLU A 14 -12.79 -30.77 -0.05
C GLU A 14 -11.59 -31.23 0.76
N VAL A 15 -10.85 -30.29 1.35
CA VAL A 15 -9.60 -30.51 2.07
C VAL A 15 -8.37 -30.70 1.15
N PHE A 16 -8.13 -29.75 0.25
CA PHE A 16 -6.79 -29.16 0.30
C PHE A 16 -6.78 -28.29 1.54
N PRO A 17 -6.09 -28.70 2.62
CA PRO A 17 -5.96 -27.79 3.72
C PRO A 17 -5.19 -26.59 3.18
N ALA A 18 -5.75 -25.40 3.35
CA ALA A 18 -5.04 -24.13 3.23
C ALA A 18 -3.93 -24.00 4.29
N ALA A 19 -3.21 -25.09 4.58
CA ALA A 19 -2.25 -25.26 5.66
C ALA A 19 -0.89 -25.76 5.11
N ALA A 20 -0.55 -25.41 3.87
CA ALA A 20 0.75 -25.74 3.28
C ALA A 20 1.54 -24.49 2.81
N TRP A 21 1.20 -23.31 3.33
CA TRP A 21 2.02 -22.10 3.21
C TRP A 21 2.15 -21.51 4.60
N GLY A 22 3.17 -21.97 5.34
CA GLY A 22 3.41 -21.65 6.76
C GLY A 22 3.88 -20.22 7.04
N GLU A 23 3.68 -19.30 6.10
CA GLU A 23 3.89 -17.87 6.26
C GLU A 23 2.69 -17.19 5.59
N GLY A 24 1.87 -16.46 6.35
CA GLY A 24 0.75 -15.72 5.79
C GLY A 24 1.28 -14.73 4.76
N TRP A 25 0.83 -14.84 3.50
CA TRP A 25 1.26 -13.92 2.46
C TRP A 25 0.87 -12.48 2.85
N TYR A 26 1.83 -11.58 2.77
CA TYR A 26 1.66 -10.17 3.10
C TYR A 26 1.64 -9.34 1.82
N LEU A 27 0.56 -8.60 1.58
CA LEU A 27 0.51 -7.67 0.45
C LEU A 27 1.19 -6.37 0.81
N PHE A 28 1.89 -5.77 -0.14
CA PHE A 28 2.49 -4.47 0.06
C PHE A 28 2.20 -3.56 -1.13
N ALA A 29 1.39 -2.54 -0.89
CA ALA A 29 1.19 -1.43 -1.81
C ALA A 29 2.25 -0.36 -1.50
N ASN A 30 3.27 -0.24 -2.37
CA ASN A 30 4.52 0.42 -2.03
C ASN A 30 4.67 1.86 -2.55
N HIS A 31 3.73 2.34 -3.38
CA HIS A 31 3.82 3.65 -4.02
C HIS A 31 2.41 4.23 -4.24
N ILE A 32 1.98 5.12 -3.34
CA ILE A 32 0.65 5.72 -3.35
C ILE A 32 0.74 7.18 -2.91
N HIS A 33 -0.03 8.05 -3.57
CA HIS A 33 -0.13 9.48 -3.23
C HIS A 33 -1.49 9.82 -2.64
N SER A 34 -1.48 10.65 -1.60
CA SER A 34 -2.65 11.22 -0.95
C SER A 34 -2.91 12.66 -1.41
N SER A 35 -3.94 13.26 -0.82
CA SER A 35 -4.25 14.70 -0.95
C SER A 35 -3.12 15.62 -0.50
N TYR A 36 -2.14 15.11 0.26
CA TYR A 36 -0.98 15.88 0.72
C TYR A 36 0.18 15.92 -0.28
N SER A 37 0.18 15.07 -1.32
CA SER A 37 1.22 15.13 -2.35
C SER A 37 1.17 16.45 -3.10
N GLU A 38 2.30 17.13 -3.24
CA GLU A 38 2.43 18.31 -4.08
C GLU A 38 2.56 17.87 -5.54
N ASP A 39 1.44 17.86 -6.26
CA ASP A 39 1.41 17.50 -7.69
C ASP A 39 0.64 18.53 -8.49
N ASN A 40 0.71 18.38 -9.82
CA ASN A 40 -0.10 19.08 -10.81
C ASN A 40 -1.58 19.19 -10.35
N GLU A 41 -2.09 20.43 -10.32
CA GLU A 41 -3.45 20.78 -9.90
C GLU A 41 -4.54 19.94 -10.59
N GLU A 42 -4.30 19.48 -11.81
CA GLU A 42 -5.24 18.66 -12.60
C GLU A 42 -5.62 17.33 -11.94
N PHE A 43 -4.74 16.79 -11.08
CA PHE A 43 -4.98 15.52 -10.38
C PHE A 43 -5.63 15.69 -9.01
N THR A 44 -5.74 16.92 -8.50
CA THR A 44 -6.28 17.22 -7.16
C THR A 44 -7.66 16.61 -6.92
N ARG A 45 -8.53 16.63 -7.93
CA ARG A 45 -9.89 16.05 -7.83
C ARG A 45 -9.94 14.53 -7.66
N TRP A 46 -8.85 13.84 -7.99
CA TRP A 46 -8.73 12.39 -7.87
C TRP A 46 -7.97 11.95 -6.63
N LYS A 47 -7.38 12.92 -5.90
CA LYS A 47 -6.66 12.63 -4.66
C LYS A 47 -7.63 12.25 -3.55
N ARG A 48 -7.14 11.39 -2.68
CA ARG A 48 -7.87 10.84 -1.53
C ARG A 48 -7.10 11.19 -0.26
N THR A 49 -7.83 11.35 0.83
CA THR A 49 -7.20 11.50 2.15
C THR A 49 -6.46 10.20 2.50
N PRO A 50 -5.46 10.24 3.39
CA PRO A 50 -4.80 9.04 3.88
C PRO A 50 -5.77 7.99 4.42
N GLY A 51 -6.80 8.40 5.17
CA GLY A 51 -7.83 7.48 5.69
C GLY A 51 -8.57 6.74 4.58
N GLU A 52 -9.04 7.45 3.54
CA GLU A 52 -9.73 6.82 2.41
C GLU A 52 -8.83 5.82 1.66
N LEU A 53 -7.54 6.12 1.51
CA LEU A 53 -6.59 5.22 0.86
C LEU A 53 -6.38 3.94 1.67
N ILE A 54 -6.31 4.04 3.00
CA ILE A 54 -6.12 2.89 3.89
C ILE A 54 -7.39 2.04 3.95
N GLU A 55 -8.59 2.64 3.97
CA GLU A 55 -9.86 1.93 3.84
C GLU A 55 -9.95 1.16 2.52
N MET A 56 -9.59 1.79 1.41
CA MET A 56 -9.52 1.14 0.11
C MET A 56 -8.52 -0.03 0.10
N ALA A 57 -7.38 0.12 0.78
CA ALA A 57 -6.40 -0.96 0.92
C ALA A 57 -6.96 -2.14 1.74
N ASP A 58 -7.65 -1.87 2.86
CA ASP A 58 -8.31 -2.90 3.67
C ASP A 58 -9.32 -3.70 2.85
N GLU A 59 -10.18 -3.04 2.08
CA GLU A 59 -11.15 -3.72 1.20
C GLU A 59 -10.47 -4.66 0.20
N ARG A 60 -9.37 -4.20 -0.43
CA ARG A 60 -8.63 -5.00 -1.42
C ARG A 60 -7.90 -6.17 -0.78
N PHE A 61 -7.24 -5.96 0.36
CA PHE A 61 -6.52 -7.00 1.07
C PHE A 61 -7.48 -8.06 1.63
N ARG A 62 -8.62 -7.66 2.21
CA ARG A 62 -9.68 -8.57 2.68
C ARG A 62 -10.28 -9.40 1.54
N ALA A 63 -10.53 -8.80 0.38
CA ALA A 63 -11.05 -9.52 -0.79
C ALA A 63 -10.09 -10.63 -1.27
N LEU A 64 -8.80 -10.48 -1.00
CA LEU A 64 -7.76 -11.46 -1.31
C LEU A 64 -7.51 -12.43 -0.14
N GLY A 65 -8.18 -12.26 1.00
CA GLY A 65 -7.95 -13.06 2.21
C GLY A 65 -6.58 -12.83 2.83
N MET A 66 -5.99 -11.64 2.64
CA MET A 66 -4.62 -11.31 3.01
C MET A 66 -4.59 -10.12 3.96
N SER A 67 -3.53 -10.03 4.77
CA SER A 67 -3.15 -8.79 5.46
C SER A 67 -2.07 -8.06 4.67
N GLY A 68 -1.92 -6.76 4.88
CA GLY A 68 -0.95 -6.02 4.10
C GLY A 68 -0.60 -4.64 4.63
N GLY A 69 0.45 -4.08 4.02
CA GLY A 69 0.93 -2.74 4.26
C GLY A 69 0.60 -1.82 3.09
N ILE A 70 0.32 -0.56 3.39
CA ILE A 70 0.15 0.51 2.41
C ILE A 70 1.13 1.64 2.73
N ALA A 71 2.11 1.86 1.86
CA ALA A 71 2.99 3.00 1.91
C ALA A 71 2.38 4.18 1.17
N ILE A 72 2.12 5.27 1.90
CA ILE A 72 1.74 6.55 1.30
C ILE A 72 3.01 7.39 1.17
N THR A 73 3.44 7.60 -0.08
CA THR A 73 4.72 8.17 -0.51
C THR A 73 4.49 9.51 -1.19
N ASP A 74 3.95 10.48 -0.46
CA ASP A 74 3.69 11.81 -0.99
C ASP A 74 4.99 12.51 -1.43
N HIS A 75 4.90 13.38 -2.44
CA HIS A 75 6.08 14.07 -2.96
C HIS A 75 6.66 15.01 -1.92
N ARG A 76 7.90 14.72 -1.50
CA ARG A 76 8.75 15.58 -0.66
C ARG A 76 8.11 15.99 0.67
N THR A 77 7.13 15.23 1.15
CA THR A 77 6.45 15.49 2.43
C THR A 77 6.06 14.20 3.16
N LEU A 78 6.01 14.32 4.47
CA LEU A 78 5.46 13.40 5.45
C LEU A 78 4.19 13.97 6.12
N ALA A 79 3.58 15.03 5.56
CA ALA A 79 2.38 15.66 6.11
C ALA A 79 1.20 14.69 6.28
N GLN A 80 1.08 13.68 5.41
CA GLN A 80 0.10 12.59 5.52
C GLN A 80 0.20 11.81 6.82
N THR A 81 1.38 11.73 7.45
CA THR A 81 1.56 11.02 8.73
C THR A 81 0.89 11.73 9.89
N ARG A 82 0.57 13.01 9.73
CA ARG A 82 -0.13 13.85 10.72
C ARG A 82 -1.64 13.85 10.52
N ASP A 83 -2.14 13.26 9.43
CA ASP A 83 -3.57 13.11 9.19
C ASP A 83 -4.16 12.14 10.24
N PRO A 84 -5.28 12.48 10.91
CA PRO A 84 -5.89 11.62 11.93
C PRO A 84 -6.36 10.26 11.38
N GLY A 85 -6.58 10.16 10.07
CA GLY A 85 -6.89 8.93 9.34
C GLY A 85 -5.67 8.09 8.96
N PHE A 86 -4.43 8.54 9.21
CA PHE A 86 -3.22 7.74 9.02
C PHE A 86 -3.05 6.72 10.17
N VAL A 87 -3.99 5.80 10.26
CA VAL A 87 -4.05 4.76 11.31
C VAL A 87 -4.39 3.41 10.68
N PRO A 88 -4.03 2.28 11.31
CA PRO A 88 -4.44 0.97 10.83
C PRO A 88 -5.95 0.84 10.69
N VAL A 89 -6.41 0.24 9.58
CA VAL A 89 -7.82 -0.11 9.35
C VAL A 89 -7.91 -1.58 8.98
N GLY A 90 -8.61 -2.36 9.80
CA GLY A 90 -8.81 -3.78 9.57
C GLY A 90 -7.50 -4.54 9.38
N VAL A 91 -7.26 -5.06 8.17
CA VAL A 91 -6.07 -5.84 7.82
C VAL A 91 -4.99 -5.01 7.11
N ALA A 92 -5.24 -3.72 6.87
CA ALA A 92 -4.31 -2.79 6.25
C ALA A 92 -3.53 -1.98 7.30
N GLN A 93 -2.21 -1.99 7.19
CA GLN A 93 -1.28 -1.24 8.04
C GLN A 93 -0.66 -0.09 7.25
N PRO A 94 -0.83 1.18 7.65
CA PRO A 94 -0.13 2.28 7.01
C PRO A 94 1.37 2.22 7.28
N ILE A 95 2.16 2.51 6.26
CA ILE A 95 3.62 2.58 6.30
C ILE A 95 4.02 3.99 5.92
N VAL A 96 4.85 4.61 6.76
CA VAL A 96 5.40 5.94 6.49
C VAL A 96 6.33 5.87 5.28
N GLY A 97 6.09 6.72 4.30
CA GLY A 97 6.95 6.86 3.13
C GLY A 97 6.93 8.28 2.55
N VAL A 98 7.85 8.55 1.64
CA VAL A 98 7.97 9.83 0.92
C VAL A 98 8.61 9.55 -0.43
N GLU A 99 8.20 10.27 -1.46
CA GLU A 99 8.84 10.20 -2.77
C GLU A 99 9.69 11.45 -3.00
N TRP A 100 10.95 11.21 -3.40
CA TRP A 100 11.94 12.24 -3.71
C TRP A 100 12.41 12.14 -5.14
N GLY A 101 12.59 13.28 -5.79
CA GLY A 101 13.10 13.32 -7.16
C GLY A 101 13.04 14.72 -7.74
N VAL A 102 13.63 14.86 -8.92
CA VAL A 102 13.62 16.10 -9.68
C VAL A 102 12.78 15.91 -10.95
N SER A 103 11.92 16.88 -11.23
CA SER A 103 11.29 17.04 -12.53
C SER A 103 12.26 17.80 -13.45
N GLY A 104 12.50 17.31 -14.67
CA GLY A 104 13.42 17.95 -15.61
C GLY A 104 14.05 16.98 -16.63
N GLU A 105 15.16 17.42 -17.23
CA GLU A 105 15.90 16.69 -18.29
C GLU A 105 16.40 15.31 -17.84
N PHE A 106 16.63 15.14 -16.53
CA PHE A 106 16.86 13.84 -15.88
C PHE A 106 15.72 13.55 -14.90
N SER A 107 14.62 13.02 -15.44
CA SER A 107 13.44 12.63 -14.66
C SER A 107 13.67 11.30 -13.95
N GLY A 108 13.52 11.30 -12.63
CA GLY A 108 13.58 10.09 -11.82
C GLY A 108 13.15 10.39 -10.39
N HIS A 109 12.29 9.52 -9.86
CA HIS A 109 11.83 9.60 -8.48
C HIS A 109 12.19 8.32 -7.71
N ALA A 110 12.43 8.46 -6.41
CA ALA A 110 12.78 7.40 -5.49
C ALA A 110 11.82 7.44 -4.29
N GLY A 111 11.17 6.31 -4.03
CA GLY A 111 10.38 6.10 -2.82
C GLY A 111 11.27 5.69 -1.65
N LEU A 112 11.12 6.37 -0.53
CA LEU A 112 11.73 6.05 0.75
C LEU A 112 10.64 5.55 1.70
N LEU A 113 10.90 4.46 2.42
CA LEU A 113 9.91 3.75 3.24
C LEU A 113 10.44 3.49 4.65
N GLY A 114 9.53 3.37 5.62
CA GLY A 114 9.89 3.03 7.01
C GLY A 114 10.63 4.17 7.72
N LEU A 115 10.37 5.42 7.31
CA LEU A 115 11.02 6.58 7.88
C LEU A 115 10.44 6.90 9.27
N SER A 116 11.31 7.41 10.15
CA SER A 116 10.94 8.01 11.42
C SER A 116 11.46 9.45 11.47
N GLY A 117 10.61 10.44 11.71
CA GLY A 117 11.04 11.84 11.84
C GLY A 117 10.05 12.85 11.27
N GLU A 118 10.46 14.10 11.23
CA GLU A 118 9.77 15.19 10.53
C GLU A 118 10.09 15.18 9.03
N ASP A 119 9.38 16.01 8.27
CA ASP A 119 9.57 16.17 6.82
C ASP A 119 11.06 16.21 6.44
N PRO A 120 11.52 15.41 5.46
CA PRO A 120 12.89 15.47 4.99
C PRO A 120 13.20 16.89 4.47
N PRO A 121 14.44 17.39 4.65
CA PRO A 121 14.78 18.78 4.31
C PRO A 121 14.47 19.06 2.84
N SER A 122 13.66 20.10 2.57
CA SER A 122 13.20 20.43 1.22
C SER A 122 14.37 20.68 0.26
N SER A 123 14.25 20.25 -1.00
CA SER A 123 15.19 20.57 -2.08
C SER A 123 15.20 22.05 -2.47
N ASP A 124 14.46 22.91 -1.77
CA ASP A 124 14.55 24.36 -1.92
C ASP A 124 15.83 24.90 -1.27
N GLY A 125 16.59 24.03 -0.60
CA GLY A 125 17.99 24.25 -0.30
C GLY A 125 18.78 24.40 -1.60
N GLY A 126 19.03 25.66 -1.97
CA GLY A 126 20.21 26.01 -2.75
C GLY A 126 21.48 25.36 -2.18
N PRO A 127 22.61 25.45 -2.88
CA PRO A 127 23.82 24.64 -2.66
C PRO A 127 24.61 24.99 -1.39
N GLU A 128 23.94 25.25 -0.27
CA GLU A 128 24.53 25.47 1.04
C GLU A 128 23.71 24.76 2.10
N LYS A 129 23.96 23.45 2.24
CA LYS A 129 23.93 22.68 3.49
C LYS A 129 24.30 21.22 3.22
N PHE A 130 25.60 21.00 3.07
CA PHE A 130 26.30 19.79 3.50
C PHE A 130 27.46 20.23 4.39
#